data_AF-A0A238VWV4-F1
#
_entry.id   AF-A0A238VWV4-F1
#
_cell.length_a   1.000
_cell.length_b   1.000
_cell.length_c   1.000
_cell.angle_alpha   90.00
_cell.angle_beta   90.00
_cell.angle_gamma   90.00
#
_symmetry.space_group_name_H-M   'P 1'
#
loop_
_entity.id
_entity.type
_entity.pdbx_description
1 polymer ?
#
loop_
_entity_poly.entity_id
_entity_poly.type
_entity_poly.pdbx_seq_one_letter_code
_entity_poly.pdbx_strand_id
1 'polypeptide(L)'
;MCETGKEIKLCTCFPATMNKVVHHKNSRKAKNKRLNDFTWTLDRCLGPSNTTMDGMGYMPEEALSEDLTNEKMLVYLNSKNCFDFDYEPQEGDNLKIYTPENRIREHLSFIFENGEWIADHYGPFTHLFEKINYGKVTFEDNNEDKKD
;
A
#
# COMPACT_ATOMS: atom_id res chain seq x y z
N MET A 1 -10.25 -28.02 10.90
CA MET A 1 -10.44 -26.57 11.07
C MET A 1 -9.81 -25.93 9.84
N CYS A 2 -10.61 -25.63 8.81
CA CYS A 2 -10.11 -24.93 7.63
C CYS A 2 -10.48 -23.47 7.81
N GLU A 3 -9.50 -22.63 8.09
CA GLU A 3 -9.70 -21.19 8.03
C GLU A 3 -9.73 -20.83 6.54
N THR A 4 -10.91 -20.48 6.02
CA THR A 4 -11.07 -19.79 4.73
C THR A 4 -10.41 -18.42 4.84
N GLY A 5 -9.09 -18.39 4.69
CA GLY A 5 -8.30 -17.16 4.65
C GLY A 5 -8.40 -16.54 3.27
N LYS A 6 -8.83 -15.27 3.21
CA LYS A 6 -8.71 -14.45 2.01
C LYS A 6 -7.23 -14.15 1.76
N GLU A 7 -6.76 -14.41 0.54
CA GLU A 7 -5.40 -14.09 0.10
C GLU A 7 -5.31 -12.61 -0.25
N ILE A 8 -4.23 -11.95 0.18
CA ILE A 8 -3.96 -10.55 -0.12
C ILE A 8 -3.11 -10.48 -1.39
N LYS A 9 -3.54 -9.68 -2.37
CA LYS A 9 -2.76 -9.37 -3.58
C LYS A 9 -2.61 -7.87 -3.80
N LEU A 10 -1.44 -7.50 -4.32
CA LEU A 10 -1.06 -6.13 -4.66
C LEU A 10 -1.15 -5.97 -6.18
N CYS A 11 -2.33 -5.53 -6.62
CA CYS A 11 -2.66 -5.41 -8.03
C CYS A 11 -2.26 -4.05 -8.59
N THR A 12 -1.49 -4.01 -9.67
CA THR A 12 -1.14 -2.80 -10.44
C THR A 12 -2.35 -2.23 -11.21
N CYS A 13 -3.52 -2.87 -11.09
CA CYS A 13 -4.77 -2.42 -11.67
C CYS A 13 -5.29 -1.11 -11.04
N PHE A 14 -4.85 0.01 -11.60
CA PHE A 14 -5.53 1.29 -11.43
C PHE A 14 -6.61 1.44 -12.53
N PRO A 15 -7.90 1.61 -12.20
CA PRO A 15 -8.89 1.87 -13.23
C PRO A 15 -8.59 3.22 -13.90
N ALA A 16 -8.51 3.20 -15.24
CA ALA A 16 -8.21 4.34 -16.12
C ALA A 16 -9.11 5.60 -15.92
N THR A 17 -10.08 5.54 -15.01
CA THR A 17 -11.06 6.59 -14.73
C THR A 17 -10.58 7.64 -13.71
N MET A 18 -9.49 7.41 -12.96
CA MET A 18 -9.02 8.38 -11.94
C MET A 18 -8.21 9.57 -12.49
N ASN A 19 -7.62 9.46 -13.67
CA ASN A 19 -6.92 10.58 -14.32
C ASN A 19 -7.86 11.52 -15.08
N LYS A 20 -9.16 11.21 -15.17
CA LYS A 20 -10.14 12.17 -15.68
C LYS A 20 -10.51 13.13 -14.57
N VAL A 21 -9.83 14.27 -14.52
CA VAL A 21 -10.38 15.46 -13.86
C VAL A 21 -11.66 15.82 -14.61
N VAL A 22 -12.79 15.31 -14.14
CA VAL A 22 -14.10 15.63 -14.70
C VAL A 22 -14.45 17.05 -14.24
N HIS A 23 -14.08 18.04 -15.04
CA HIS A 23 -14.51 19.43 -14.91
C HIS A 23 -16.01 19.58 -15.24
N HIS A 24 -16.88 18.94 -14.47
CA HIS A 24 -18.33 19.08 -14.62
C HIS A 24 -18.89 19.92 -13.47
N LYS A 25 -19.85 20.82 -13.75
CA LYS A 25 -20.50 21.68 -12.72
C LYS A 25 -21.13 20.88 -11.57
N ASN A 26 -21.36 19.58 -11.75
CA ASN A 26 -21.84 18.64 -10.73
C ASN A 26 -20.75 17.70 -10.15
N SER A 27 -19.45 17.97 -10.33
CA SER A 27 -18.35 17.10 -9.85
C SER A 27 -18.41 16.81 -8.35
N ARG A 28 -19.00 17.72 -7.57
CA ARG A 28 -19.29 17.55 -6.14
C ARG A 28 -20.18 16.34 -5.83
N LYS A 29 -21.08 15.93 -6.75
CA LYS A 29 -21.91 14.71 -6.60
C LYS A 29 -21.14 13.43 -6.96
N ALA A 30 -20.17 13.50 -7.86
CA ALA A 30 -19.30 12.37 -8.21
C ALA A 30 -18.18 12.12 -7.18
N LYS A 31 -17.84 13.13 -6.36
CA LYS A 31 -16.86 13.06 -5.27
C LYS A 31 -17.21 11.98 -4.22
N ASN A 32 -18.48 11.59 -4.11
CA ASN A 32 -18.97 10.60 -3.15
C ASN A 32 -19.01 9.16 -3.66
N LYS A 33 -18.57 8.88 -4.90
CA LYS A 33 -18.25 7.49 -5.29
C LYS A 33 -16.89 7.14 -4.68
N ARG A 34 -16.86 7.08 -3.34
CA ARG A 34 -15.67 6.74 -2.56
C ARG A 34 -15.18 5.39 -3.07
N LEU A 35 -13.94 5.35 -3.52
CA LEU A 35 -13.25 4.10 -3.77
C LEU A 35 -13.04 3.48 -2.40
N ASN A 36 -13.81 2.44 -2.06
CA ASN A 36 -13.70 1.71 -0.80
C ASN A 36 -12.49 0.75 -0.78
N ASP A 37 -11.54 0.95 -1.70
CA ASP A 37 -10.40 0.05 -1.87
C ASP A 37 -9.14 0.67 -1.27
N PHE A 38 -8.39 -0.13 -0.52
CA PHE A 38 -7.04 0.22 -0.11
C PHE A 38 -6.15 0.36 -1.35
N THR A 39 -5.24 1.33 -1.33
CA THR A 39 -4.26 1.54 -2.39
C THR A 39 -2.85 1.37 -1.85
N TRP A 40 -1.91 0.97 -2.70
CA TRP A 40 -0.51 0.81 -2.31
C TRP A 40 0.43 1.57 -3.25
N THR A 41 1.60 1.92 -2.73
CA THR A 41 2.72 2.48 -3.49
C THR A 41 3.98 1.74 -3.06
N LEU A 42 4.82 1.38 -4.02
CA LEU A 42 6.11 0.76 -3.81
C LEU A 42 7.18 1.70 -4.37
N ASP A 43 8.08 2.14 -3.49
CA ASP A 43 9.15 3.07 -3.82
C ASP A 43 10.50 2.51 -3.34
N ARG A 44 11.59 2.84 -4.02
CA ARG A 44 12.96 2.57 -3.60
C ARG A 44 13.56 3.77 -2.89
N CYS A 45 14.11 3.58 -1.69
CA CYS A 45 14.88 4.61 -1.00
C CYS A 45 16.24 4.81 -1.69
N LEU A 46 16.49 6.02 -2.16
CA LEU A 46 17.77 6.41 -2.79
C LEU A 46 18.78 6.99 -1.76
N GLY A 47 18.39 7.06 -0.49
CA GLY A 47 19.18 7.63 0.60
C GLY A 47 18.63 8.97 1.12
N PRO A 48 19.40 9.68 1.95
CA PRO A 48 18.93 10.89 2.62
C PRO A 48 18.70 12.05 1.64
N SER A 49 17.68 12.84 1.94
CA SER A 49 17.36 14.07 1.22
C SER A 49 18.21 15.23 1.73
N ASN A 50 18.61 16.11 0.82
CA ASN A 50 19.31 17.36 1.14
C ASN A 50 18.35 18.51 1.50
N THR A 51 17.05 18.23 1.61
CA THR A 51 16.03 19.24 1.92
C THR A 51 16.06 19.60 3.40
N THR A 52 16.18 20.89 3.72
CA THR A 52 15.98 21.42 5.07
C THR A 52 14.49 21.41 5.40
N MET A 53 14.06 20.56 6.33
CA MET A 53 12.68 20.48 6.80
C MET A 53 12.35 21.68 7.69
N ASP A 54 11.41 22.53 7.28
CA ASP A 54 10.90 23.64 8.09
C ASP A 54 9.67 23.19 8.90
N GLY A 55 9.93 22.57 10.05
CA GLY A 55 8.92 22.20 11.04
C GLY A 55 8.44 20.75 10.98
N MET A 56 8.09 20.20 12.15
CA MET A 56 7.47 18.88 12.31
C MET A 56 6.07 19.04 12.89
N GLY A 57 5.07 18.52 12.19
CA GLY A 57 3.75 18.28 12.78
C GLY A 57 3.73 16.91 13.44
N TYR A 58 3.41 16.83 14.73
CA TYR A 58 3.11 15.56 15.39
C TYR A 58 1.74 15.07 14.95
N MET A 59 1.66 13.86 14.41
CA MET A 59 0.42 13.26 13.93
C MET A 59 -0.05 12.16 14.91
N PRO A 60 -1.33 12.10 15.28
CA PRO A 60 -1.83 11.09 16.22
C PRO A 60 -1.73 9.67 15.64
N GLU A 61 -1.26 8.72 16.44
CA GLU A 61 -0.76 7.40 16.02
C GLU A 61 -1.85 6.42 15.52
N GLU A 62 -3.13 6.63 15.82
CA GLU A 62 -4.11 5.55 15.64
C GLU A 62 -5.02 5.73 14.41
N ALA A 63 -4.94 4.77 13.49
CA ALA A 63 -6.05 4.40 12.62
C ALA A 63 -6.11 2.86 12.59
N LEU A 64 -7.01 2.30 13.41
CA LEU A 64 -7.35 0.89 13.44
C LEU A 64 -8.28 0.58 12.26
N SER A 65 -7.84 -0.25 11.32
CA SER A 65 -8.74 -1.01 10.46
C SER A 65 -8.49 -2.49 10.74
N GLU A 66 -9.54 -3.23 11.11
CA GLU A 66 -9.43 -4.60 11.66
C GLU A 66 -9.06 -5.66 10.60
N ASP A 67 -9.17 -5.33 9.30
CA ASP A 67 -8.99 -6.32 8.24
C ASP A 67 -7.52 -6.47 7.79
N LEU A 68 -6.72 -5.39 7.87
CA LEU A 68 -5.34 -5.35 7.37
C LEU A 68 -4.37 -4.90 8.47
N THR A 69 -3.74 -5.86 9.15
CA THR A 69 -2.77 -5.60 10.22
C THR A 69 -1.32 -5.78 9.74
N ASN A 70 -0.36 -5.15 10.43
CA ASN A 70 1.07 -5.32 10.18
C ASN A 70 1.46 -6.81 10.20
N GLU A 71 1.02 -7.54 11.23
CA GLU A 71 1.35 -8.96 11.42
C GLU A 71 0.92 -9.82 10.23
N LYS A 72 -0.34 -9.66 9.77
CA LYS A 72 -0.84 -10.41 8.62
C LYS A 72 -0.05 -10.06 7.35
N MET A 73 0.16 -8.78 7.09
CA MET A 73 0.89 -8.33 5.90
C MET A 73 2.33 -8.85 5.87
N LEU A 74 3.04 -8.81 6.99
CA LEU A 74 4.40 -9.32 7.09
C LEU A 74 4.49 -10.82 6.81
N VAL A 75 3.54 -11.61 7.30
CA VAL A 75 3.47 -13.04 6.98
C VAL A 75 3.33 -13.26 5.47
N TYR A 76 2.46 -12.50 4.80
CA TYR A 76 2.27 -12.61 3.35
C TYR A 76 3.52 -12.16 2.57
N LEU A 77 4.05 -10.98 2.88
CA LEU A 77 5.19 -10.38 2.19
C LEU A 77 6.47 -11.23 2.27
N ASN A 78 6.72 -11.86 3.42
CA ASN A 78 7.91 -12.68 3.65
C ASN A 78 7.75 -14.15 3.26
N SER A 79 6.53 -14.61 2.97
CA SER A 79 6.30 -16.00 2.55
C SER A 79 6.21 -16.18 1.03
N LYS A 80 5.73 -15.16 0.31
CA LYS A 80 5.53 -15.24 -1.15
C LYS A 80 5.47 -13.87 -1.82
N ASN A 81 5.67 -13.87 -3.13
CA ASN A 81 5.40 -12.70 -3.95
C ASN A 81 3.89 -12.40 -3.97
N CYS A 82 3.52 -11.23 -3.46
CA CYS A 82 2.13 -10.74 -3.41
C CYS A 82 1.81 -9.76 -4.55
N PHE A 83 2.78 -9.41 -5.37
CA PHE A 83 2.64 -8.47 -6.49
C PHE A 83 2.19 -9.19 -7.76
N ASP A 84 1.37 -8.53 -8.56
CA ASP A 84 0.88 -9.05 -9.86
C ASP A 84 1.86 -8.82 -11.03
N PHE A 85 3.11 -8.47 -10.73
CA PHE A 85 4.17 -8.23 -11.69
C PHE A 85 5.48 -8.88 -11.24
N ASP A 86 6.41 -9.02 -12.19
CA ASP A 86 7.72 -9.60 -11.91
C ASP A 86 8.55 -8.62 -11.06
N TYR A 87 8.72 -8.97 -9.79
CA TYR A 87 9.33 -8.14 -8.77
C TYR A 87 10.10 -8.99 -7.77
N GLU A 88 11.35 -8.60 -7.54
CA GLU A 88 12.21 -9.13 -6.50
C GLU A 88 12.56 -7.97 -5.55
N PRO A 89 12.22 -8.07 -4.25
CA PRO A 89 12.53 -7.03 -3.28
C PRO A 89 14.02 -6.73 -3.19
N GLN A 90 14.37 -5.45 -3.08
CA GLN A 90 15.74 -5.00 -2.87
C GLN A 90 15.84 -4.14 -1.61
N GLU A 91 17.05 -4.09 -1.06
CA GLU A 91 17.35 -3.32 0.14
C GLU A 91 16.88 -1.86 0.00
N GLY A 92 16.11 -1.40 0.98
CA GLY A 92 15.57 -0.05 1.01
C GLY A 92 14.31 0.17 0.18
N ASP A 93 13.73 -0.89 -0.39
CA ASP A 93 12.38 -0.81 -0.94
C ASP A 93 11.36 -0.59 0.19
N ASN A 94 10.36 0.25 -0.07
CA ASN A 94 9.37 0.68 0.91
C ASN A 94 7.96 0.57 0.31
N LEU A 95 7.15 -0.30 0.90
CA LEU A 95 5.76 -0.52 0.55
C LEU A 95 4.86 0.26 1.51
N LYS A 96 4.07 1.18 0.97
CA LYS A 96 3.08 1.97 1.72
C LYS A 96 1.68 1.61 1.29
N ILE A 97 0.80 1.34 2.25
CA ILE A 97 -0.62 1.06 2.02
C ILE A 97 -1.45 2.21 2.60
N TYR A 98 -2.49 2.61 1.89
CA TYR A 98 -3.35 3.74 2.20
C TYR A 98 -4.81 3.29 2.29
N THR A 99 -5.57 3.88 3.20
CA THR A 99 -7.00 3.57 3.30
C THR A 99 -7.82 4.36 2.28
N PRO A 100 -9.05 3.89 1.96
CA PRO A 100 -10.04 4.66 1.22
C PRO A 100 -10.24 6.09 1.70
N GLU A 101 -10.27 6.27 3.03
CA GLU A 101 -10.54 7.52 3.72
C GLU A 101 -9.34 8.46 3.70
N ASN A 102 -8.12 7.91 3.68
CA ASN A 102 -6.89 8.67 3.76
C ASN A 102 -5.82 8.18 2.78
N ARG A 103 -5.61 8.96 1.72
CA ARG A 103 -4.59 8.72 0.68
C ARG A 103 -3.32 9.53 0.86
N ILE A 104 -3.27 10.34 1.91
CA ILE A 104 -2.11 11.17 2.23
C ILE A 104 -1.28 10.47 3.31
N ARG A 105 -1.96 9.90 4.31
CA ARG A 105 -1.36 9.12 5.39
C ARG A 105 -1.36 7.64 5.03
N GLU A 106 -0.18 7.05 5.06
CA GLU A 106 0.00 5.61 5.06
C GLU A 106 -0.70 4.99 6.29
N HIS A 107 -1.52 3.99 6.02
CA HIS A 107 -2.14 3.13 7.01
C HIS A 107 -1.14 2.08 7.52
N LEU A 108 -0.35 1.53 6.61
CA LEU A 108 0.73 0.57 6.90
C LEU A 108 1.95 0.94 6.04
N SER A 109 3.14 0.68 6.58
CA SER A 109 4.40 0.88 5.89
C SER A 109 5.33 -0.29 6.20
N PHE A 110 6.05 -0.74 5.18
CA PHE A 110 6.99 -1.84 5.30
C PHE A 110 8.27 -1.53 4.53
N ILE A 111 9.42 -1.74 5.14
CA ILE A 111 10.73 -1.61 4.49
C ILE A 111 11.29 -3.02 4.27
N PHE A 112 11.92 -3.25 3.13
CA PHE A 112 12.74 -4.44 2.90
C PHE A 112 14.18 -4.17 3.37
N GLU A 113 14.58 -4.82 4.46
CA GLU A 113 15.89 -4.67 5.06
C GLU A 113 16.44 -6.05 5.45
N ASN A 114 17.73 -6.29 5.21
CA ASN A 114 18.40 -7.55 5.56
C ASN A 114 17.74 -8.82 4.99
N GLY A 115 17.09 -8.70 3.83
CA GLY A 115 16.44 -9.83 3.14
C GLY A 115 15.01 -10.14 3.60
N GLU A 116 14.41 -9.31 4.45
CA GLU A 116 13.02 -9.45 4.87
C GLU A 116 12.26 -8.11 4.92
N TRP A 117 10.96 -8.17 4.74
CA TRP A 117 10.06 -7.05 5.02
C TRP A 117 9.87 -6.90 6.53
N ILE A 118 9.99 -5.68 7.03
CA ILE A 118 9.71 -5.28 8.41
C ILE A 118 8.69 -4.14 8.44
N ALA A 119 7.90 -4.03 9.51
CA ALA A 119 6.94 -2.94 9.68
C ALA A 119 7.67 -1.66 10.15
N ASP A 120 8.10 -0.86 9.19
CA ASP A 120 8.79 0.41 9.41
C ASP A 120 8.56 1.37 8.22
N HIS A 121 9.05 2.59 8.32
CA HIS A 121 8.87 3.64 7.33
C HIS A 121 10.08 4.57 7.22
N TYR A 122 10.45 4.88 5.98
CA TYR A 122 11.36 5.99 5.73
C TYR A 122 10.61 7.32 5.81
N GLY A 123 11.21 8.29 6.49
CA GLY A 123 10.65 9.64 6.58
C GLY A 123 10.52 10.29 5.20
N PRO A 124 9.32 10.77 4.80
CA PRO A 124 9.06 11.29 3.45
C PRO A 124 9.86 12.56 3.10
N PHE A 125 10.33 13.28 4.11
CA PHE A 125 11.10 14.51 3.96
C PHE A 125 12.59 14.33 4.24
N THR A 126 12.97 13.20 4.83
CA THR A 126 14.37 12.89 5.18
C THR A 126 15.02 11.99 4.15
N HIS A 127 14.25 11.37 3.26
CA HIS A 127 14.75 10.44 2.24
C HIS A 127 14.23 10.78 0.84
N LEU A 128 15.03 10.43 -0.17
CA LEU A 128 14.66 10.49 -1.58
C LEU A 128 14.13 9.12 -2.01
N PHE A 129 13.12 9.14 -2.88
CA PHE A 129 12.45 7.93 -3.34
C PHE A 129 12.32 7.90 -4.86
N GLU A 130 12.50 6.72 -5.45
CA GLU A 130 12.13 6.42 -6.83
C GLU A 130 10.91 5.50 -6.82
N LYS A 131 9.85 5.90 -7.54
CA LYS A 131 8.64 5.07 -7.61
C LYS A 131 8.88 3.85 -8.48
N ILE A 132 8.68 2.67 -7.91
CA ILE A 132 8.69 1.41 -8.65
C ILE A 132 7.30 1.18 -9.25
N ASN A 133 6.27 1.15 -8.41
CA ASN A 133 4.90 0.90 -8.88
C ASN A 133 3.83 1.35 -7.86
N TYR A 134 2.56 1.23 -8.24
CA TYR A 134 1.42 1.56 -7.40
C TYR A 134 0.16 0.84 -7.85
N GLY A 135 -0.80 0.69 -6.94
CA GLY A 135 -1.93 -0.18 -7.21
C GLY A 135 -3.02 -0.17 -6.16
N LYS A 136 -3.87 -1.20 -6.23
CA LYS A 136 -4.91 -1.51 -5.25
C LYS A 136 -4.60 -2.80 -4.52
N VAL A 137 -5.02 -2.88 -3.27
CA VAL A 137 -5.03 -4.13 -2.51
C VAL A 137 -6.32 -4.86 -2.84
N THR A 138 -6.21 -6.13 -3.23
CA THR A 138 -7.35 -7.01 -3.50
C THR A 138 -7.32 -8.21 -2.57
N PHE A 139 -8.51 -8.67 -2.17
CA PHE A 139 -8.68 -9.85 -1.34
C PHE A 139 -9.35 -10.93 -2.19
N GLU A 140 -8.66 -12.03 -2.46
CA GLU A 140 -9.17 -13.15 -3.23
C GLU A 140 -9.55 -14.30 -2.28
N ASP A 141 -10.67 -14.97 -2.55
CA ASP A 141 -11.04 -16.16 -1.79
C ASP A 141 -10.23 -17.36 -2.30
N ASN A 142 -9.54 -18.08 -1.39
CA ASN A 142 -8.93 -19.37 -1.70
C ASN A 142 -10.02 -20.43 -1.87
N ASN A 143 -10.68 -20.47 -3.03
CA ASN A 143 -11.43 -21.65 -3.43
C ASN A 143 -10.44 -22.70 -3.95
N GLU A 144 -9.88 -23.48 -3.04
CA GLU A 144 -9.46 -24.83 -3.39
C GLU A 144 -10.73 -25.62 -3.72
N ASP A 145 -11.14 -25.56 -4.99
CA ASP A 145 -12.09 -26.51 -5.56
C ASP A 145 -11.51 -27.91 -5.37
N LYS A 146 -12.02 -28.62 -4.35
CA LYS A 146 -11.96 -30.08 -4.30
C LYS A 146 -12.67 -30.59 -5.55
N LYS A 147 -11.89 -30.88 -6.60
CA LYS A 147 -12.28 -31.85 -7.62
C LYS A 147 -12.18 -33.24 -7.00
N ASP A 148 -13.36 -33.79 -6.76
CA ASP A 148 -13.77 -35.22 -6.73
C ASP A 148 -12.84 -36.25 -6.07
#